data_AF-A0A382RUE1-F1
#
_entry.id   AF-A0A382RUE1-F1
#
_cell.length_a   1.000
_cell.length_b   1.000
_cell.length_c   1.000
_cell.angle_alpha   90.00
_cell.angle_beta   90.00
_cell.angle_gamma   90.00
#
_symmetry.space_group_name_H-M   'P 1'
#
loop_
_entity.id
_entity.type
_entity.pdbx_description
1 polymer ?
#
loop_
_entity_poly.entity_id
_entity_poly.type
_entity_poly.pdbx_seq_one_letter_code
_entity_poly.pdbx_strand_id
1 'polypeptide(L)'
;MKKYYIYVIIFLNTIVLGSLIKPINGDELNYIHILFEWDQEPDVLGYNLQVSTQQSFNNLILDIEEITTVYIDTNHFDWDDTYYWRVRPLLDCDGCDYGDWIETANFQIGETLFQNLEINLYDEDLLEDGYVAIGAFSPDMESVIIDKYGNEIWNDGGMQMQLNHINEYGNIYGFSINDYPFNTGMKANTDMDVIWSTMDPDDPVDSHIIKQIPNGNFMGFIRVEEMGPIPNDNYMTQYFQLIGYQANGVTPEFTWFGQMIVEWNEDHDIVWTWNPFDHFSMEDYDNYE
;
A
#
# COMPACT_ATOMS: atom_id res chain seq x y z
N MET A 1 68.75 -21.49 -26.44
CA MET A 1 68.16 -20.18 -26.07
C MET A 1 67.05 -20.42 -25.06
N LYS A 2 67.18 -19.95 -23.82
CA LYS A 2 66.14 -20.09 -22.79
C LYS A 2 65.03 -19.06 -23.07
N LYS A 3 63.79 -19.53 -23.27
CA LYS A 3 62.61 -18.67 -23.35
C LYS A 3 62.17 -18.33 -21.93
N TYR A 4 62.11 -17.05 -21.61
CA TYR A 4 61.52 -16.55 -20.38
C TYR A 4 60.08 -16.12 -20.70
N TYR A 5 59.13 -16.71 -19.98
CA TYR A 5 57.73 -16.30 -20.03
C TYR A 5 57.50 -15.28 -18.92
N ILE A 6 57.07 -14.07 -19.30
CA ILE A 6 56.62 -13.04 -18.38
C ILE A 6 55.11 -13.24 -18.24
N TYR A 7 54.66 -13.59 -17.04
CA TYR A 7 53.25 -13.59 -16.69
C TYR A 7 52.90 -12.19 -16.16
N VAL A 8 52.08 -11.46 -16.89
CA VAL A 8 51.51 -10.18 -16.45
C VAL A 8 50.17 -10.49 -15.79
N ILE A 9 50.06 -10.25 -14.48
CA ILE A 9 48.81 -10.28 -13.75
C ILE A 9 48.23 -8.87 -13.83
N ILE A 10 47.10 -8.72 -14.51
CA ILE A 10 46.35 -7.46 -14.58
C ILE A 10 45.34 -7.48 -13.42
N PHE A 11 45.55 -6.64 -12.42
CA PHE A 11 44.53 -6.35 -11.41
C PHE A 11 43.55 -5.32 -12.00
N LEU A 12 42.34 -5.75 -12.33
CA LEU A 12 41.22 -4.84 -12.59
C LEU A 12 40.73 -4.36 -11.23
N ASN A 13 41.05 -3.13 -10.85
CA ASN A 13 40.39 -2.46 -9.73
C ASN A 13 39.05 -1.92 -10.25
N THR A 14 37.96 -2.60 -9.91
CA THR A 14 36.61 -2.05 -10.05
C THR A 14 36.36 -1.13 -8.86
N ILE A 15 36.23 0.17 -9.11
CA ILE A 15 35.71 1.10 -8.10
C ILE A 15 34.20 0.94 -8.15
N VAL A 16 33.61 0.39 -7.08
CA VAL A 16 32.17 0.38 -6.88
C VAL A 16 31.89 1.63 -6.05
N LEU A 17 31.23 2.62 -6.64
CA LEU A 17 30.66 3.74 -5.89
C LEU A 17 29.28 3.31 -5.41
N GLY A 18 28.94 3.64 -4.17
CA GLY A 18 27.57 3.43 -3.69
C GLY A 18 26.56 4.26 -4.48
N SER A 19 25.29 3.90 -4.40
CA SER A 19 24.17 4.70 -4.90
C SER A 19 23.14 4.94 -3.80
N LEU A 20 22.29 5.94 -4.01
CA LEU A 20 21.14 6.20 -3.15
C LEU A 20 19.95 5.35 -3.65
N ILE A 21 19.40 4.52 -2.78
CA ILE A 21 18.41 3.48 -3.13
C ILE A 21 16.98 3.98 -2.91
N LYS A 22 16.69 4.62 -1.77
CA LYS A 22 15.35 5.17 -1.48
C LYS A 22 15.46 6.39 -0.56
N PRO A 23 14.69 7.47 -0.78
CA PRO A 23 13.94 7.79 -2.00
C PRO A 23 14.88 7.99 -3.20
N ILE A 24 14.53 7.46 -4.38
CA ILE A 24 15.33 7.71 -5.59
C ILE A 24 15.20 9.18 -6.02
N ASN A 25 16.16 9.64 -6.80
CA ASN A 25 16.19 11.03 -7.23
C ASN A 25 14.99 11.38 -8.15
N GLY A 26 14.12 12.25 -7.64
CA GLY A 26 12.91 12.73 -8.31
C GLY A 26 11.63 12.02 -7.85
N ASP A 27 11.67 11.25 -6.78
CA ASP A 27 10.48 10.58 -6.24
C ASP A 27 9.39 11.57 -5.80
N GLU A 28 8.15 11.16 -5.99
CA GLU A 28 6.96 11.79 -5.42
C GLU A 28 6.34 10.82 -4.41
N LEU A 29 6.29 11.23 -3.15
CA LEU A 29 5.88 10.40 -2.02
C LEU A 29 4.52 10.84 -1.48
N ASN A 30 3.76 9.84 -1.05
CA ASN A 30 2.44 9.93 -0.44
C ASN A 30 2.49 9.63 1.07
N TYR A 31 3.62 9.92 1.73
CA TYR A 31 3.84 9.71 3.16
C TYR A 31 4.96 10.60 3.71
N ILE A 32 4.93 10.82 5.03
CA ILE A 32 5.91 11.66 5.75
C ILE A 32 6.86 10.88 6.66
N HIS A 33 6.68 9.56 6.77
CA HIS A 33 7.66 8.70 7.43
C HIS A 33 8.64 8.16 6.39
N ILE A 34 9.83 8.75 6.32
CA ILE A 34 10.74 8.56 5.19
C ILE A 34 11.76 7.46 5.50
N LEU A 35 11.73 6.41 4.68
CA LEU A 35 12.78 5.40 4.63
C LEU A 35 13.92 5.88 3.72
N PHE A 36 15.09 6.10 4.31
CA PHE A 36 16.35 6.32 3.61
C PHE A 36 17.12 5.02 3.51
N GLU A 37 17.56 4.67 2.29
CA GLU A 37 18.36 3.49 2.00
C GLU A 37 19.46 3.83 0.98
N TRP A 38 20.67 3.31 1.18
CA TRP A 38 21.82 3.53 0.30
C TRP A 38 22.73 2.29 0.25
N ASP A 39 23.63 2.23 -0.73
CA ASP A 39 24.55 1.10 -0.85
C ASP A 39 25.65 1.10 0.21
N GLN A 40 26.08 -0.10 0.60
CA GLN A 40 27.25 -0.27 1.46
C GLN A 40 28.56 0.02 0.71
N GLU A 41 29.39 0.90 1.25
CA GLU A 41 30.78 1.10 0.83
C GLU A 41 31.76 0.25 1.68
N PRO A 42 32.88 -0.24 1.11
CA PRO A 42 33.85 -1.04 1.84
C PRO A 42 34.64 -0.21 2.85
N ASP A 43 35.02 -0.84 3.97
CA ASP A 43 35.93 -0.29 4.99
C ASP A 43 35.46 1.01 5.67
N VAL A 44 34.14 1.22 5.77
CA VAL A 44 33.51 2.38 6.45
C VAL A 44 32.96 2.00 7.81
N LEU A 45 32.98 2.93 8.76
CA LEU A 45 32.45 2.74 10.12
C LEU A 45 30.93 2.97 10.22
N GLY A 46 30.37 3.66 9.23
CA GLY A 46 29.00 4.11 9.17
C GLY A 46 28.87 5.22 8.13
N TYR A 47 27.82 6.01 8.25
CA TYR A 47 27.47 7.05 7.30
C TYR A 47 26.97 8.30 8.00
N ASN A 48 27.17 9.44 7.36
CA ASN A 48 26.50 10.68 7.71
C ASN A 48 25.42 10.98 6.69
N LEU A 49 24.17 10.99 7.16
CA LEU A 49 22.98 11.34 6.38
C LEU A 49 22.62 12.80 6.67
N GLN A 50 22.44 13.58 5.61
CA GLN A 50 21.96 14.95 5.69
C GLN A 50 20.73 15.16 4.83
N VAL A 51 19.77 15.91 5.36
CA VAL A 51 18.54 16.31 4.65
C VAL A 51 18.31 17.82 4.82
N SER A 52 17.83 18.47 3.76
CA SER A 52 17.53 19.89 3.72
C SER A 52 16.35 20.18 2.80
N THR A 53 15.62 21.26 3.06
CA THR A 53 14.64 21.85 2.13
C THR A 53 15.30 22.72 1.06
N GLN A 54 16.64 22.84 1.07
CA GLN A 54 17.39 23.64 0.11
C GLN A 54 18.52 22.81 -0.50
N GLN A 55 18.62 22.81 -1.83
CA GLN A 55 19.70 22.12 -2.56
C GLN A 55 21.12 22.52 -2.13
N SER A 56 21.27 23.70 -1.53
CA SER A 56 22.54 24.20 -1.01
C SER A 56 23.01 23.51 0.28
N PHE A 57 22.12 22.81 1.00
CA PHE A 57 22.37 22.25 2.34
C PHE A 57 22.82 23.31 3.37
N ASN A 58 22.42 24.57 3.19
CA ASN A 58 22.76 25.66 4.12
C ASN A 58 21.99 25.59 5.44
N ASN A 59 20.82 24.93 5.45
CA ASN A 59 20.02 24.68 6.64
C ASN A 59 19.58 23.22 6.63
N LEU A 60 20.05 22.43 7.59
CA LEU A 60 19.75 21.01 7.68
C LEU A 60 18.56 20.80 8.59
N ILE A 61 17.61 20.00 8.14
CA ILE A 61 16.51 19.50 8.98
C ILE A 61 16.89 18.18 9.65
N LEU A 62 17.82 17.44 9.04
CA LEU A 62 18.40 16.20 9.56
C LEU A 62 19.90 16.18 9.29
N ASP A 63 20.70 15.86 10.29
CA ASP A 63 22.14 15.63 10.21
C ASP A 63 22.52 14.59 11.27
N ILE A 64 22.69 13.34 10.86
CA ILE A 64 22.90 12.22 11.77
C ILE A 64 24.04 11.32 11.32
N GLU A 65 24.53 10.51 12.25
CA GLU A 65 25.44 9.41 11.96
C GLU A 65 24.72 8.08 12.19
N GLU A 66 24.75 7.19 11.20
CA GLU A 66 24.10 5.90 11.21
C GLU A 66 25.12 4.81 10.85
N ILE A 67 25.13 3.71 11.61
CA ILE A 67 26.09 2.63 11.41
C ILE A 67 25.64 1.65 10.31
N THR A 68 24.35 1.64 10.03
CA THR A 68 23.73 0.80 9.00
C THR A 68 23.54 1.57 7.69
N THR A 69 22.95 0.93 6.69
CA THR A 69 22.65 1.51 5.38
C THR A 69 21.19 1.95 5.23
N VAL A 70 20.45 1.95 6.35
CA VAL A 70 19.01 2.22 6.38
C VAL A 70 18.70 3.10 7.58
N TYR A 71 17.88 4.13 7.37
CA TYR A 71 17.36 4.97 8.43
C TYR A 71 15.91 5.37 8.15
N ILE A 72 15.05 5.34 9.17
CA ILE A 72 13.66 5.81 9.06
C ILE A 72 13.51 7.05 9.92
N ASP A 73 13.11 8.15 9.30
CA ASP A 73 12.74 9.37 10.01
C ASP A 73 11.22 9.56 10.04
N THR A 74 10.69 9.95 11.19
CA THR A 74 9.24 10.15 11.39
C THR A 74 8.89 11.54 11.89
N ASN A 75 9.83 12.49 11.96
CA ASN A 75 9.64 13.72 12.74
C ASN A 75 9.99 15.01 11.98
N HIS A 76 10.70 14.93 10.85
CA HIS A 76 11.26 16.11 10.19
C HIS A 76 10.60 16.47 8.85
N PHE A 77 9.55 15.74 8.44
CA PHE A 77 8.95 15.88 7.11
C PHE A 77 7.49 16.33 7.22
N ASP A 78 7.13 17.26 6.36
CA ASP A 78 5.82 17.85 6.21
C ASP A 78 5.30 17.58 4.78
N TRP A 79 3.98 17.62 4.63
CA TRP A 79 3.32 17.53 3.32
C TRP A 79 3.57 18.80 2.48
N ASP A 80 3.44 18.67 1.16
CA ASP A 80 3.58 19.75 0.16
C ASP A 80 4.95 20.46 0.21
N ASP A 81 6.02 19.68 0.37
CA ASP A 81 7.39 20.21 0.39
C ASP A 81 8.37 19.32 -0.39
N THR A 82 9.51 19.91 -0.76
CA THR A 82 10.59 19.27 -1.50
C THR A 82 11.84 19.16 -0.64
N TYR A 83 12.41 17.95 -0.60
CA TYR A 83 13.57 17.64 0.22
C TYR A 83 14.75 17.19 -0.64
N TYR A 84 15.94 17.56 -0.19
CA TYR A 84 17.22 17.18 -0.77
C TYR A 84 17.97 16.39 0.28
N TRP A 85 18.52 15.25 -0.11
CA TRP A 85 19.26 14.38 0.79
C TRP A 85 20.55 13.87 0.15
N ARG A 86 21.52 13.56 1.01
CA ARG A 86 22.83 13.06 0.62
C ARG A 86 23.45 12.24 1.74
N VAL A 87 24.30 11.31 1.37
CA VAL A 87 25.00 10.41 2.28
C VAL A 87 26.49 10.39 1.95
N ARG A 88 27.33 10.33 2.98
CA ARG A 88 28.78 10.12 2.86
C ARG A 88 29.28 9.13 3.90
N PRO A 89 30.32 8.34 3.61
CA PRO A 89 30.84 7.38 4.56
C PRO A 89 31.64 8.05 5.69
N LEU A 90 31.60 7.42 6.87
CA LEU A 90 32.50 7.67 7.99
C LEU A 90 33.73 6.77 7.84
N LEU A 91 34.91 7.36 7.75
CA LEU A 91 36.14 6.63 7.48
C LEU A 91 36.88 6.25 8.77
N ASP A 92 37.45 5.05 8.83
CA ASP A 92 38.36 4.65 9.90
C ASP A 92 39.80 5.07 9.57
N CYS A 93 40.10 6.38 9.64
CA CYS A 93 41.45 6.88 9.38
C CYS A 93 41.87 8.06 10.26
N ASP A 94 43.16 8.11 10.61
CA ASP A 94 43.76 9.19 11.40
C ASP A 94 43.65 10.55 10.66
N GLY A 95 42.69 11.37 11.09
CA GLY A 95 42.50 12.75 10.62
C GLY A 95 41.59 12.93 9.41
N CYS A 96 40.86 11.89 9.00
CA CYS A 96 39.80 11.98 8.00
C CYS A 96 38.49 11.47 8.59
N ASP A 97 37.57 12.39 8.89
CA ASP A 97 36.29 12.06 9.54
C ASP A 97 35.25 11.53 8.53
N TYR A 98 35.28 12.02 7.28
CA TYR A 98 34.29 11.70 6.24
C TYR A 98 34.94 11.42 4.89
N GLY A 99 34.34 10.52 4.11
CA GLY A 99 34.61 10.40 2.67
C GLY A 99 33.83 11.41 1.85
N ASP A 100 33.96 11.30 0.53
CA ASP A 100 33.20 12.12 -0.42
C ASP A 100 31.70 11.78 -0.34
N TRP A 101 30.84 12.75 -0.68
CA TRP A 101 29.42 12.48 -0.84
C TRP A 101 29.23 11.45 -1.95
N ILE A 102 28.41 10.42 -1.67
CA ILE A 102 28.03 9.39 -2.63
C ILE A 102 27.33 10.06 -3.81
N GLU A 103 26.14 10.62 -3.55
CA GLU A 103 25.35 11.42 -4.49
C GLU A 103 24.50 12.44 -3.73
N THR A 104 23.72 13.23 -4.45
CA THR A 104 22.65 14.07 -3.90
C THR A 104 21.38 13.77 -4.67
N ALA A 105 20.35 13.36 -3.94
CA ALA A 105 19.03 13.09 -4.48
C ALA A 105 18.01 14.09 -3.92
N ASN A 106 16.86 14.18 -4.56
CA ASN A 106 15.72 14.95 -4.09
C ASN A 106 14.44 14.15 -4.25
N PHE A 107 13.43 14.47 -3.44
CA PHE A 107 12.08 13.93 -3.55
C PHE A 107 11.08 14.99 -3.09
N GLN A 108 9.84 14.84 -3.53
CA GLN A 108 8.72 15.68 -3.13
C GLN A 108 7.73 14.85 -2.33
N ILE A 109 7.12 15.45 -1.30
CA ILE A 109 5.96 14.88 -0.61
C ILE A 109 4.72 15.60 -1.13
N GLY A 110 3.68 14.84 -1.50
CA GLY A 110 2.42 15.37 -2.01
C GLY A 110 1.61 16.15 -0.98
N GLU A 111 0.35 16.43 -1.27
CA GLU A 111 -0.58 17.04 -0.32
C GLU A 111 -1.30 15.97 0.52
N THR A 112 -1.86 16.37 1.67
CA THR A 112 -2.79 15.50 2.42
C THR A 112 -4.10 15.32 1.65
N LEU A 113 -4.66 14.12 1.65
CA LEU A 113 -5.98 13.86 1.04
C LEU A 113 -7.12 14.14 2.03
N PHE A 114 -6.96 13.73 3.29
CA PHE A 114 -8.02 13.81 4.28
C PHE A 114 -8.07 15.18 4.96
N GLN A 115 -8.60 16.18 4.25
CA GLN A 115 -8.72 17.52 4.80
C GLN A 115 -9.89 17.61 5.79
N ASN A 116 -9.61 18.16 6.99
CA ASN A 116 -10.60 18.51 8.03
C ASN A 116 -11.10 17.35 8.92
N LEU A 117 -10.24 16.40 9.29
CA LEU A 117 -10.55 15.43 10.35
C LEU A 117 -10.74 16.17 11.70
N GLU A 118 -11.94 16.13 12.27
CA GLU A 118 -12.19 16.64 13.62
C GLU A 118 -11.89 15.56 14.66
N ILE A 119 -10.74 15.68 15.31
CA ILE A 119 -10.34 14.77 16.39
C ILE A 119 -10.83 15.27 17.73
N ASN A 120 -11.62 14.43 18.40
CA ASN A 120 -12.09 14.66 19.76
C ASN A 120 -11.44 13.65 20.72
N LEU A 121 -10.32 14.04 21.35
CA LEU A 121 -9.64 13.24 22.36
C LEU A 121 -10.40 13.35 23.69
N TYR A 122 -11.03 12.25 24.11
CA TYR A 122 -11.83 12.22 25.35
C TYR A 122 -10.97 12.13 26.61
N ASP A 123 -9.93 11.29 26.57
CA ASP A 123 -8.99 11.07 27.67
C ASP A 123 -7.60 10.76 27.10
N GLU A 124 -6.70 11.73 27.17
CA GLU A 124 -5.35 11.60 26.63
C GLU A 124 -4.49 10.58 27.37
N ASP A 125 -4.81 10.30 28.65
CA ASP A 125 -4.07 9.32 29.45
C ASP A 125 -4.34 7.87 29.00
N LEU A 126 -5.37 7.66 28.17
CA LEU A 126 -5.74 6.36 27.58
C LEU A 126 -5.31 6.21 26.11
N LEU A 127 -4.62 7.21 25.53
CA LEU A 127 -4.12 7.12 24.17
C LEU A 127 -2.94 6.14 24.09
N GLU A 128 -3.19 5.02 23.42
CA GLU A 128 -2.15 4.07 23.06
C GLU A 128 -1.33 4.58 21.86
N ASP A 129 -0.05 4.20 21.82
CA ASP A 129 0.79 4.43 20.64
C ASP A 129 0.31 3.56 19.47
N GLY A 130 0.40 4.09 18.25
CA GLY A 130 0.07 3.36 17.04
C GLY A 130 -0.48 4.25 15.94
N TYR A 131 -0.96 3.58 14.89
CA TYR A 131 -1.53 4.19 13.71
C TYR A 131 -2.90 3.58 13.40
N VAL A 132 -3.76 4.37 12.79
CA VAL A 132 -5.08 3.92 12.32
C VAL A 132 -5.11 4.02 10.81
N ALA A 133 -5.29 2.88 10.14
CA ALA A 133 -5.56 2.84 8.70
C ALA A 133 -7.06 2.93 8.47
N ILE A 134 -7.46 3.81 7.56
CA ILE A 134 -8.85 4.09 7.20
C ILE A 134 -9.00 3.88 5.69
N GLY A 135 -9.90 2.99 5.29
CA GLY A 135 -10.38 2.87 3.92
C GLY A 135 -11.75 3.52 3.76
N ALA A 136 -11.79 4.78 3.30
CA ALA A 136 -13.02 5.54 3.17
C ALA A 136 -13.72 5.27 1.83
N PHE A 137 -15.05 5.31 1.84
CA PHE A 137 -15.90 5.18 0.64
C PHE A 137 -16.63 6.49 0.28
N SER A 138 -16.77 7.41 1.23
CA SER A 138 -17.54 8.65 1.06
C SER A 138 -17.04 9.73 2.02
N PRO A 139 -17.01 11.04 1.64
CA PRO A 139 -17.50 11.62 0.38
C PRO A 139 -16.68 11.19 -0.85
N ASP A 140 -15.38 10.98 -0.67
CA ASP A 140 -14.45 10.50 -1.69
C ASP A 140 -13.91 9.12 -1.27
N MET A 141 -13.56 8.31 -2.26
CA MET A 141 -12.96 7.01 -2.01
C MET A 141 -11.47 7.20 -1.91
N GLU A 142 -10.97 7.23 -0.68
CA GLU A 142 -9.57 7.53 -0.36
C GLU A 142 -9.17 6.67 0.84
N SER A 143 -7.92 6.25 0.86
CA SER A 143 -7.35 5.59 2.03
C SER A 143 -6.22 6.39 2.63
N VAL A 144 -6.21 6.44 3.97
CA VAL A 144 -5.19 7.15 4.75
C VAL A 144 -4.74 6.35 5.95
N ILE A 145 -3.55 6.65 6.43
CA ILE A 145 -3.08 6.23 7.75
C ILE A 145 -2.85 7.49 8.56
N ILE A 146 -3.41 7.53 9.77
CA ILE A 146 -3.26 8.62 10.71
C ILE A 146 -2.53 8.17 11.98
N ASP A 147 -1.82 9.09 12.62
CA ASP A 147 -1.29 8.88 13.96
C ASP A 147 -2.37 9.00 15.05
N LYS A 148 -1.99 8.77 16.31
CA LYS A 148 -2.89 8.87 17.47
C LYS A 148 -3.47 10.27 17.72
N TYR A 149 -2.92 11.30 17.10
CA TYR A 149 -3.43 12.68 17.16
C TYR A 149 -4.28 13.04 15.93
N GLY A 150 -4.42 12.10 14.98
CA GLY A 150 -5.13 12.25 13.72
C GLY A 150 -4.38 13.00 12.63
N ASN A 151 -3.06 13.14 12.76
CA ASN A 151 -2.24 13.65 11.67
C ASN A 151 -2.09 12.57 10.60
N GLU A 152 -2.35 12.92 9.33
CA GLU A 152 -2.11 12.04 8.19
C GLU A 152 -0.62 11.78 8.03
N ILE A 153 -0.24 10.50 7.98
CA ILE A 153 1.15 10.06 7.80
C ILE A 153 1.40 9.37 6.46
N TRP A 154 0.34 8.89 5.81
CA TRP A 154 0.32 8.21 4.52
C TRP A 154 -1.07 8.36 3.89
N ASN A 155 -1.16 8.43 2.57
CA ASN A 155 -2.41 8.36 1.81
C ASN A 155 -2.25 7.52 0.52
N ASP A 156 -3.34 7.18 -0.16
CA ASP A 156 -3.29 6.33 -1.35
C ASP A 156 -2.77 7.01 -2.63
N GLY A 157 -2.25 8.24 -2.54
CA GLY A 157 -1.69 8.97 -3.68
C GLY A 157 -2.72 9.32 -4.76
N GLY A 158 -4.03 9.31 -4.44
CA GLY A 158 -5.09 9.54 -5.41
C GLY A 158 -5.46 8.29 -6.23
N MET A 159 -5.05 7.11 -5.76
CA MET A 159 -5.43 5.83 -6.36
C MET A 159 -6.91 5.50 -6.21
N GLN A 160 -7.65 6.32 -5.48
CA GLN A 160 -9.07 6.11 -5.19
C GLN A 160 -9.29 4.69 -4.65
N MET A 161 -8.62 4.36 -3.56
CA MET A 161 -8.59 3.02 -3.00
C MET A 161 -9.43 2.94 -1.73
N GLN A 162 -10.17 1.85 -1.58
CA GLN A 162 -10.67 1.36 -0.30
C GLN A 162 -9.71 0.30 0.25
N LEU A 163 -8.97 0.68 1.30
CA LEU A 163 -8.05 -0.19 2.01
C LEU A 163 -8.81 -1.22 2.85
N ASN A 164 -8.45 -2.49 2.67
CA ASN A 164 -9.03 -3.62 3.38
C ASN A 164 -8.06 -4.23 4.41
N HIS A 165 -6.79 -4.34 4.05
CA HIS A 165 -5.79 -5.00 4.88
C HIS A 165 -4.37 -4.47 4.61
N ILE A 166 -3.55 -4.42 5.65
CA ILE A 166 -2.10 -4.23 5.56
C ILE A 166 -1.45 -5.43 6.25
N ASN A 167 -0.51 -6.10 5.59
CA ASN A 167 0.21 -7.22 6.20
C ASN A 167 1.48 -6.77 6.95
N GLU A 168 2.14 -7.70 7.66
CA GLU A 168 3.34 -7.44 8.46
C GLU A 168 4.56 -6.92 7.67
N TYR A 169 4.53 -7.04 6.34
CA TYR A 169 5.58 -6.55 5.44
C TYR A 169 5.24 -5.20 4.81
N GLY A 170 4.13 -4.56 5.23
CA GLY A 170 3.69 -3.28 4.68
C GLY A 170 3.03 -3.36 3.30
N ASN A 171 2.65 -4.56 2.82
CA ASN A 171 1.83 -4.65 1.61
C ASN A 171 0.40 -4.25 1.92
N ILE A 172 -0.18 -3.46 1.03
CA ILE A 172 -1.51 -2.89 1.14
C ILE A 172 -2.44 -3.65 0.21
N TYR A 173 -3.62 -4.03 0.71
CA TYR A 173 -4.63 -4.77 -0.04
C TYR A 173 -5.92 -3.98 -0.04
N GLY A 174 -6.60 -3.94 -1.18
CA GLY A 174 -7.80 -3.15 -1.30
C GLY A 174 -8.47 -3.24 -2.67
N PHE A 175 -9.51 -2.42 -2.78
CA PHE A 175 -10.28 -2.21 -3.99
C PHE A 175 -10.01 -0.80 -4.51
N SER A 176 -9.70 -0.66 -5.80
CA SER A 176 -9.56 0.65 -6.44
C SER A 176 -10.41 0.73 -7.71
N ILE A 177 -11.00 1.91 -7.95
CA ILE A 177 -11.66 2.23 -9.23
C ILE A 177 -10.69 2.76 -10.27
N ASN A 178 -9.46 3.08 -9.88
CA ASN A 178 -8.41 3.43 -10.82
C ASN A 178 -8.07 2.17 -11.62
N ASP A 179 -8.12 2.26 -12.95
CA ASP A 179 -7.99 1.11 -13.85
C ASP A 179 -9.04 -0.01 -13.60
N TYR A 180 -10.28 0.39 -13.29
CA TYR A 180 -11.40 -0.55 -13.15
C TYR A 180 -11.62 -1.38 -14.44
N PRO A 181 -11.85 -2.71 -14.34
CA PRO A 181 -12.00 -3.50 -13.11
C PRO A 181 -10.70 -4.13 -12.60
N PHE A 182 -9.56 -3.89 -13.24
CA PHE A 182 -8.33 -4.65 -13.01
C PHE A 182 -7.76 -4.48 -11.60
N ASN A 183 -8.01 -3.34 -10.93
CA ASN A 183 -7.55 -3.08 -9.56
C ASN A 183 -8.63 -3.27 -8.48
N THR A 184 -9.76 -3.88 -8.81
CA THR A 184 -10.84 -4.11 -7.84
C THR A 184 -10.46 -5.09 -6.74
N GLY A 185 -9.50 -5.98 -6.98
CA GLY A 185 -8.82 -6.74 -5.94
C GLY A 185 -7.32 -6.68 -6.16
N MET A 186 -6.62 -5.81 -5.44
CA MET A 186 -5.19 -5.56 -5.64
C MET A 186 -4.36 -5.68 -4.38
N LYS A 187 -3.05 -5.86 -4.60
CA LYS A 187 -1.96 -5.77 -3.64
C LYS A 187 -0.96 -4.74 -4.14
N ALA A 188 -0.64 -3.75 -3.33
CA ALA A 188 0.33 -2.70 -3.61
C ALA A 188 1.41 -2.60 -2.51
N ASN A 189 2.53 -1.93 -2.82
CA ASN A 189 3.47 -1.48 -1.79
C ASN A 189 3.01 -0.15 -1.15
N THR A 190 3.82 0.39 -0.25
CA THR A 190 3.56 1.69 0.39
C THR A 190 3.64 2.87 -0.56
N ASP A 191 4.33 2.73 -1.68
CA ASP A 191 4.47 3.76 -2.72
C ASP A 191 3.28 3.70 -3.71
N MET A 192 2.31 2.82 -3.43
CA MET A 192 1.13 2.55 -4.26
C MET A 192 1.43 1.95 -5.64
N ASP A 193 2.60 1.35 -5.84
CA ASP A 193 2.84 0.48 -6.98
C ASP A 193 2.01 -0.80 -6.85
N VAL A 194 1.16 -1.08 -7.84
CA VAL A 194 0.39 -2.33 -7.91
C VAL A 194 1.33 -3.50 -8.21
N ILE A 195 1.53 -4.37 -7.23
CA ILE A 195 2.39 -5.56 -7.34
C ILE A 195 1.61 -6.74 -7.94
N TRP A 196 0.32 -6.84 -7.60
CA TRP A 196 -0.57 -7.89 -8.08
C TRP A 196 -2.02 -7.41 -8.06
N SER A 197 -2.83 -7.90 -9.00
CA SER A 197 -4.28 -7.72 -8.98
C SER A 197 -5.00 -8.92 -9.61
N THR A 198 -6.32 -9.02 -9.45
CA THR A 198 -7.09 -10.16 -9.99
C THR A 198 -7.08 -10.25 -11.51
N MET A 199 -6.89 -9.12 -12.21
CA MET A 199 -6.81 -9.07 -13.68
C MET A 199 -8.02 -9.70 -14.40
N ASP A 200 -9.19 -9.70 -13.76
CA ASP A 200 -10.43 -10.24 -14.31
C ASP A 200 -11.31 -9.12 -14.91
N PRO A 201 -11.50 -9.08 -16.24
CA PRO A 201 -12.29 -8.04 -16.89
C PRO A 201 -13.80 -8.24 -16.74
N ASP A 202 -14.25 -9.45 -16.42
CA ASP A 202 -15.66 -9.83 -16.43
C ASP A 202 -16.22 -9.89 -15.00
N ASP A 203 -15.39 -10.28 -14.03
CA ASP A 203 -15.78 -10.52 -12.64
C ASP A 203 -15.01 -9.63 -11.65
N PRO A 204 -15.41 -8.35 -11.47
CA PRO A 204 -14.77 -7.43 -10.53
C PRO A 204 -14.89 -7.95 -9.09
N VAL A 205 -13.82 -7.77 -8.32
CA VAL A 205 -13.81 -8.12 -6.89
C VAL A 205 -14.65 -7.10 -6.13
N ASP A 206 -15.43 -7.60 -5.20
CA ASP A 206 -16.20 -6.81 -4.26
C ASP A 206 -15.28 -6.01 -3.32
N SER A 207 -15.68 -4.78 -2.99
CA SER A 207 -14.80 -3.85 -2.29
C SER A 207 -14.53 -4.22 -0.83
N HIS A 208 -15.33 -5.10 -0.21
CA HIS A 208 -15.24 -5.38 1.22
C HIS A 208 -13.99 -6.15 1.63
N ILE A 209 -13.47 -7.06 0.79
CA ILE A 209 -12.25 -7.80 1.14
C ILE A 209 -11.50 -8.39 -0.05
N ILE A 210 -10.18 -8.22 0.00
CA ILE A 210 -9.17 -9.01 -0.72
C ILE A 210 -8.00 -9.21 0.23
N LYS A 211 -7.44 -10.42 0.28
CA LYS A 211 -6.25 -10.72 1.08
C LYS A 211 -5.42 -11.83 0.48
N GLN A 212 -4.12 -11.82 0.77
CA GLN A 212 -3.26 -12.97 0.55
C GLN A 212 -3.42 -13.96 1.72
N ILE A 213 -3.71 -15.22 1.42
CA ILE A 213 -3.86 -16.30 2.40
C ILE A 213 -2.55 -17.10 2.57
N PRO A 214 -2.39 -17.89 3.66
CA PRO A 214 -1.10 -18.48 4.03
C PRO A 214 -0.42 -19.41 3.02
N ASN A 215 -1.16 -19.91 2.02
CA ASN A 215 -0.60 -20.72 0.93
C ASN A 215 -0.02 -19.86 -0.23
N GLY A 216 -0.07 -18.54 -0.13
CA GLY A 216 0.40 -17.59 -1.15
C GLY A 216 -0.70 -17.08 -2.10
N ASN A 217 -1.86 -17.76 -2.13
CA ASN A 217 -2.97 -17.39 -2.99
C ASN A 217 -3.72 -16.15 -2.47
N PHE A 218 -4.58 -15.60 -3.30
CA PHE A 218 -5.42 -14.45 -2.99
C PHE A 218 -6.87 -14.87 -2.86
N MET A 219 -7.59 -14.28 -1.93
CA MET A 219 -8.99 -14.60 -1.66
C MET A 219 -9.82 -13.35 -1.45
N GLY A 220 -10.98 -13.31 -2.10
CA GLY A 220 -11.94 -12.21 -2.08
C GLY A 220 -13.33 -12.68 -2.48
N PHE A 221 -14.23 -11.73 -2.71
CA PHE A 221 -15.59 -12.02 -3.16
C PHE A 221 -15.83 -11.52 -4.58
N ILE A 222 -16.57 -12.29 -5.36
CA ILE A 222 -17.17 -11.86 -6.63
C ILE A 222 -18.69 -11.91 -6.49
N ARG A 223 -19.37 -10.94 -7.11
CA ARG A 223 -20.83 -10.92 -7.22
C ARG A 223 -21.31 -12.06 -8.11
N VAL A 224 -22.23 -12.87 -7.59
CA VAL A 224 -22.98 -13.86 -8.36
C VAL A 224 -24.47 -13.60 -8.25
N GLU A 225 -25.22 -14.01 -9.27
CA GLU A 225 -26.65 -13.78 -9.34
C GLU A 225 -27.39 -15.08 -9.67
N GLU A 226 -28.53 -15.30 -9.02
CA GLU A 226 -29.43 -16.42 -9.31
C GLU A 226 -30.89 -15.98 -9.25
N MET A 227 -31.73 -16.56 -10.10
CA MET A 227 -33.18 -16.29 -10.07
C MET A 227 -33.81 -17.00 -8.87
N GLY A 228 -34.45 -16.22 -8.02
CA GLY A 228 -35.09 -16.68 -6.80
C GLY A 228 -36.51 -16.15 -6.59
N PRO A 229 -37.23 -16.68 -5.60
CA PRO A 229 -38.55 -16.19 -5.26
C PRO A 229 -38.50 -14.87 -4.52
N ILE A 230 -39.52 -14.04 -4.69
CA ILE A 230 -39.75 -12.92 -3.77
C ILE A 230 -40.53 -13.47 -2.56
N PRO A 231 -40.06 -13.24 -1.32
CA PRO A 231 -40.76 -13.61 -0.10
C PRO A 231 -42.24 -13.22 -0.10
N ASN A 232 -43.09 -14.06 0.48
CA ASN A 232 -44.53 -13.77 0.63
C ASN A 232 -44.89 -13.06 1.95
N ASP A 233 -43.92 -12.91 2.85
CA ASP A 233 -44.06 -12.34 4.19
C ASP A 233 -43.00 -11.27 4.49
N ASN A 234 -42.59 -10.52 3.47
CA ASN A 234 -41.67 -9.40 3.59
C ASN A 234 -42.42 -8.06 3.48
N TYR A 235 -41.87 -6.99 4.07
CA TYR A 235 -42.49 -5.66 4.00
C TYR A 235 -42.60 -5.13 2.55
N MET A 236 -41.73 -5.59 1.64
CA MET A 236 -41.75 -5.23 0.22
C MET A 236 -42.71 -6.07 -0.64
N THR A 237 -43.21 -7.20 -0.15
CA THR A 237 -44.02 -8.16 -0.93
C THR A 237 -45.19 -7.48 -1.66
N GLN A 238 -45.97 -6.65 -0.95
CA GLN A 238 -47.12 -5.98 -1.55
C GLN A 238 -46.72 -4.99 -2.66
N TYR A 239 -45.58 -4.32 -2.51
CA TYR A 239 -45.07 -3.39 -3.52
C TYR A 239 -44.66 -4.11 -4.80
N PHE A 240 -44.00 -5.27 -4.67
CA PHE A 240 -43.67 -6.12 -5.82
C PHE A 240 -44.93 -6.66 -6.52
N GLN A 241 -45.96 -7.04 -5.76
CA GLN A 241 -47.24 -7.47 -6.34
C GLN A 241 -47.93 -6.35 -7.14
N LEU A 242 -47.88 -5.10 -6.66
CA LEU A 242 -48.47 -3.96 -7.35
C LEU A 242 -47.82 -3.67 -8.71
N ILE A 243 -46.55 -4.04 -8.89
CA ILE A 243 -45.82 -3.89 -10.16
C ILE A 243 -45.82 -5.17 -11.01
N GLY A 244 -46.57 -6.21 -10.62
CA GLY A 244 -46.89 -7.37 -11.45
C GLY A 244 -46.19 -8.68 -11.10
N TYR A 245 -45.36 -8.72 -10.06
CA TYR A 245 -44.78 -9.97 -9.56
C TYR A 245 -45.82 -10.81 -8.79
N GLN A 246 -45.61 -12.12 -8.69
CA GLN A 246 -46.44 -12.99 -7.86
C GLN A 246 -46.14 -12.79 -6.37
N ALA A 247 -44.85 -12.67 -6.03
CA ALA A 247 -44.30 -12.59 -4.69
C ALA A 247 -44.95 -13.58 -3.71
N ASN A 248 -44.94 -14.85 -4.12
CA ASN A 248 -45.61 -15.95 -3.43
C ASN A 248 -44.64 -16.82 -2.61
N GLY A 249 -43.35 -16.47 -2.55
CA GLY A 249 -42.31 -17.22 -1.86
C GLY A 249 -41.85 -18.50 -2.57
N VAL A 250 -42.29 -18.76 -3.81
CA VAL A 250 -41.99 -20.01 -4.52
C VAL A 250 -41.60 -19.81 -5.99
N THR A 251 -42.20 -18.84 -6.70
CA THR A 251 -41.92 -18.58 -8.11
C THR A 251 -40.57 -17.90 -8.28
N PRO A 252 -39.59 -18.46 -9.00
CA PRO A 252 -38.34 -17.76 -9.31
C PRO A 252 -38.61 -16.61 -10.28
N GLU A 253 -38.66 -15.39 -9.77
CA GLU A 253 -39.08 -14.20 -10.52
C GLU A 253 -38.25 -12.95 -10.22
N PHE A 254 -37.28 -13.03 -9.31
CA PHE A 254 -36.42 -11.92 -8.94
C PHE A 254 -34.95 -12.35 -8.92
N THR A 255 -34.05 -11.45 -9.31
CA THR A 255 -32.61 -11.73 -9.28
C THR A 255 -32.08 -11.53 -7.86
N TRP A 256 -31.67 -12.62 -7.24
CA TRP A 256 -30.97 -12.60 -5.96
C TRP A 256 -29.48 -12.34 -6.18
N PHE A 257 -28.89 -11.61 -5.26
CA PHE A 257 -27.47 -11.29 -5.22
C PHE A 257 -26.78 -12.13 -4.15
N GLY A 258 -25.64 -12.71 -4.49
CA GLY A 258 -24.76 -13.42 -3.56
C GLY A 258 -23.30 -13.02 -3.76
N GLN A 259 -22.49 -13.29 -2.73
CA GLN A 259 -21.05 -13.11 -2.76
C GLN A 259 -20.38 -14.49 -2.81
N MET A 260 -19.82 -14.84 -3.97
CA MET A 260 -19.04 -16.06 -4.16
C MET A 260 -17.63 -15.84 -3.62
N ILE A 261 -17.13 -16.76 -2.80
CA ILE A 261 -15.72 -16.73 -2.39
C ILE A 261 -14.90 -17.31 -3.53
N VAL A 262 -13.85 -16.59 -3.91
CA VAL A 262 -12.95 -17.01 -4.99
C VAL A 262 -11.51 -16.99 -4.48
N GLU A 263 -10.74 -18.01 -4.86
CA GLU A 263 -9.31 -18.11 -4.61
C GLU A 263 -8.54 -18.07 -5.94
N TRP A 264 -7.63 -17.11 -6.07
CA TRP A 264 -6.73 -16.96 -7.21
C TRP A 264 -5.30 -17.32 -6.83
N ASN A 265 -4.56 -17.95 -7.74
CA ASN A 265 -3.12 -18.13 -7.57
C ASN A 265 -2.33 -16.88 -8.03
N GLU A 266 -1.00 -16.91 -7.89
CA GLU A 266 -0.14 -15.81 -8.33
C GLU A 266 -0.19 -15.55 -9.84
N ASP A 267 -0.51 -16.57 -10.64
CA ASP A 267 -0.68 -16.50 -12.10
C ASP A 267 -2.06 -15.98 -12.53
N HIS A 268 -2.88 -15.51 -11.58
CA HIS A 268 -4.24 -14.97 -11.77
C HIS A 268 -5.31 -16.01 -12.12
N ASP A 269 -4.99 -17.31 -12.07
CA ASP A 269 -5.99 -18.37 -12.30
C ASP A 269 -6.86 -18.60 -11.06
N ILE A 270 -8.16 -18.77 -11.27
CA ILE A 270 -9.07 -19.25 -10.23
C ILE A 270 -8.78 -20.73 -9.96
N VAL A 271 -8.39 -21.04 -8.72
CA VAL A 271 -8.07 -22.41 -8.28
C VAL A 271 -9.14 -23.03 -7.41
N TRP A 272 -10.03 -22.21 -6.82
CA TRP A 272 -11.14 -22.66 -6.00
C TRP A 272 -12.24 -21.61 -5.92
N THR A 273 -13.48 -22.07 -5.81
CA THR A 273 -14.65 -21.21 -5.57
C THR A 273 -15.62 -21.85 -4.58
N TRP A 274 -16.43 -21.00 -3.96
CA TRP A 274 -17.57 -21.40 -3.13
C TRP A 274 -18.73 -20.45 -3.38
N ASN A 275 -19.77 -20.96 -4.03
CA ASN A 275 -20.95 -20.20 -4.40
C ASN A 275 -22.04 -20.36 -3.32
N PRO A 276 -22.50 -19.27 -2.67
CA PRO A 276 -23.52 -19.37 -1.62
C PRO A 276 -24.81 -20.04 -2.08
N PHE A 277 -25.19 -19.91 -3.35
CA PHE A 277 -26.43 -20.52 -3.86
C PHE A 277 -26.38 -22.05 -3.93
N ASP A 278 -25.19 -22.66 -3.95
CA ASP A 278 -25.04 -24.12 -3.86
C ASP A 278 -25.22 -24.67 -2.43
N HIS A 279 -25.23 -23.76 -1.44
CA HIS A 279 -25.11 -24.12 -0.03
C HIS A 279 -26.24 -23.58 0.85
N PHE A 280 -26.88 -22.49 0.45
CA PHE A 280 -27.99 -21.87 1.18
C PHE A 280 -29.26 -21.84 0.33
N SER A 281 -30.39 -22.08 0.99
CA SER A 281 -31.71 -21.83 0.41
C SER A 281 -32.06 -20.35 0.52
N MET A 282 -32.88 -19.85 -0.41
CA MET A 282 -33.47 -18.51 -0.37
C MET A 282 -34.67 -18.40 0.58
N GLU A 283 -34.75 -19.28 1.59
CA GLU A 283 -35.80 -19.28 2.63
C GLU A 283 -35.46 -18.38 3.82
N ASP A 284 -34.19 -18.02 4.00
CA ASP A 284 -33.71 -17.11 5.04
C ASP A 284 -33.38 -15.76 4.40
N TYR A 285 -34.09 -14.71 4.79
CA TYR A 285 -33.99 -13.37 4.24
C TYR A 285 -34.34 -12.32 5.29
N ASP A 286 -33.76 -11.13 5.14
CA ASP A 286 -34.07 -10.01 6.02
C ASP A 286 -35.47 -9.45 5.73
N ASN A 287 -36.28 -9.35 6.78
CA ASN A 287 -37.63 -8.79 6.76
C ASN A 287 -37.72 -7.37 7.32
N TYR A 288 -36.62 -6.80 7.80
CA TYR A 288 -36.62 -5.62 8.67
C TYR A 288 -35.63 -4.51 8.29
N GLU A 289 -34.79 -4.71 7.28
CA GLU A 289 -33.97 -3.64 6.66
C GLU A 289 -34.69 -2.84 5.58
#